data_AF-A0A2S5EGD0-F1
#
_entry.id   AF-A0A2S5EGD0-F1
#
_cell.length_a   1.000
_cell.length_b   1.000
_cell.length_c   1.000
_cell.angle_alpha   90.00
_cell.angle_beta   90.00
_cell.angle_gamma   90.00
#
_symmetry.space_group_name_H-M   'P 1'
#
loop_
_entity.id
_entity.type
_entity.pdbx_description
1 polymer ?
#
loop_
_entity_poly.entity_id
_entity_poly.type
_entity_poly.pdbx_seq_one_letter_code
_entity_poly.pdbx_strand_id
1 'polypeptide(L)'
;VFTIGLQLSMPLIAFMILMKVALGIVSRLIPQVNVFMVGIPLEILVGFLLFLGVILIWEDQFTTLFFQLIEWIKNSMILLFQ
;
A
#
# COMPACT_ATOMS: atom_id res chain seq x y z
N VAL A 1 6.94 -12.87 4.71
CA VAL A 1 5.60 -12.24 4.84
C VAL A 1 5.71 -10.74 5.15
N PHE A 2 6.38 -10.31 6.23
CA PHE A 2 6.51 -8.87 6.56
C PHE A 2 7.09 -8.02 5.40
N THR A 3 8.22 -8.43 4.82
CA THR A 3 8.85 -7.71 3.71
C THR A 3 7.93 -7.58 2.49
N ILE A 4 7.17 -8.64 2.17
CA ILE A 4 6.22 -8.64 1.05
C ILE A 4 5.07 -7.67 1.34
N GLY A 5 4.49 -7.71 2.54
CA GLY A 5 3.43 -6.78 2.94
C GLY A 5 3.92 -5.33 2.95
N LEU A 6 5.15 -5.09 3.39
CA LEU A 6 5.78 -3.76 3.36
C LEU A 6 5.97 -3.28 1.92
N GLN A 7 6.52 -4.12 1.03
CA GLN A 7 6.74 -3.77 -0.38
C GLN A 7 5.42 -3.45 -1.12
N LEU A 8 4.38 -4.26 -0.90
CA LEU A 8 3.07 -4.03 -1.51
C LEU A 8 2.45 -2.71 -1.00
N SER A 9 2.50 -2.45 0.31
CA SER A 9 1.93 -1.25 0.91
C SER A 9 2.78 0.02 0.76
N MET A 10 4.06 -0.10 0.42
CA MET A 10 5.03 0.98 0.30
C MET A 10 4.55 2.20 -0.51
N PRO A 11 4.01 2.06 -1.74
CA PRO A 11 3.52 3.21 -2.51
C PRO A 11 2.38 3.96 -1.80
N LEU A 12 1.48 3.24 -1.14
CA LEU A 12 0.35 3.83 -0.44
C LEU A 12 0.81 4.53 0.85
N ILE A 13 1.71 3.89 1.61
CA ILE A 13 2.31 4.45 2.83
C ILE A 13 3.08 5.74 2.51
N ALA A 14 3.93 5.72 1.48
CA ALA A 14 4.71 6.88 1.07
C ALA A 14 3.81 8.08 0.75
N PHE A 15 2.74 7.83 0.00
CA PHE A 15 1.77 8.89 -0.32
C PHE A 15 1.01 9.39 0.91
N MET A 16 0.55 8.48 1.78
CA MET A 16 -0.16 8.87 3.01
C MET A 16 0.71 9.75 3.90
N ILE A 17 2.01 9.47 4.01
CA ILE A 17 2.96 10.33 4.75
C ILE A 17 3.01 11.72 4.12
N LEU A 18 3.12 11.82 2.79
CA LEU A 18 3.10 13.11 2.09
C LEU A 18 1.80 13.89 2.31
N MET A 19 0.65 13.20 2.30
CA MET A 19 -0.64 13.83 2.60
C MET A 19 -0.71 14.39 4.02
N LYS A 20 -0.19 13.66 5.01
CA LYS A 20 -0.14 14.15 6.40
C LYS A 20 0.73 15.40 6.51
N VAL A 21 1.86 15.44 5.81
CA VAL A 21 2.72 16.63 5.74
C VAL A 21 1.98 17.80 5.06
N ALA A 22 1.33 17.56 3.92
CA ALA A 22 0.59 18.58 3.19
C ALA A 22 -0.56 19.16 4.03
N LEU A 23 -1.36 18.32 4.67
CA LEU A 23 -2.44 18.74 5.57
C LEU A 23 -1.90 19.49 6.80
N GLY A 24 -0.74 19.09 7.31
CA GLY A 24 -0.05 19.80 8.39
C GLY A 24 0.47 21.18 7.99
N ILE A 25 0.79 21.40 6.71
CA ILE A 25 1.12 22.73 6.19
C ILE A 25 -0.17 23.55 6.05
N VAL A 26 -1.22 22.98 5.48
CA VAL A 26 -2.53 23.64 5.31
C VAL A 26 -3.09 24.11 6.64
N SER A 27 -2.95 23.32 7.72
CA SER A 27 -3.41 23.71 9.06
C SER A 27 -2.75 24.98 9.61
N ARG A 28 -1.51 25.25 9.20
CA ARG A 28 -0.79 26.48 9.57
C ARG A 28 -1.16 27.66 8.68
N LEU A 29 -1.43 27.41 7.40
CA LEU A 29 -1.77 28.45 6.42
C LEU A 29 -3.22 28.94 6.55
N ILE A 30 -4.15 28.04 6.88
CA ILE A 30 -5.58 28.35 7.01
C ILE A 30 -6.05 27.89 8.41
N PRO A 31 -5.72 28.63 9.48
CA PRO A 31 -5.96 28.20 10.86
C PRO A 31 -7.45 28.11 11.24
N GLN A 32 -8.33 28.76 10.46
CA GLN A 32 -9.77 28.75 10.64
C GLN A 32 -10.46 27.48 10.11
N VAL A 33 -9.77 26.68 9.30
CA VAL A 33 -10.32 25.42 8.78
C VAL A 33 -9.99 24.28 9.73
N ASN A 34 -11.01 23.53 10.14
CA ASN A 34 -10.81 22.28 10.87
C ASN A 34 -10.21 21.22 9.94
N VAL A 35 -8.89 21.09 9.98
CA VAL A 35 -8.14 20.19 9.09
C VAL A 35 -8.51 18.72 9.31
N PHE A 36 -9.01 18.31 10.47
CA PHE A 36 -9.51 16.94 10.63
C PHE A 36 -10.81 16.71 9.85
N MET A 37 -11.68 17.70 9.80
CA MET A 37 -12.95 17.62 9.07
C MET A 37 -12.74 17.54 7.55
N VAL A 38 -11.69 18.17 7.03
CA VAL A 38 -11.34 18.14 5.60
C VAL A 38 -10.38 16.99 5.27
N GLY A 39 -9.43 16.72 6.15
CA GLY A 39 -8.35 15.77 5.94
C GLY A 39 -8.82 14.32 5.86
N ILE A 40 -9.74 13.91 6.73
CA ILE A 40 -10.25 12.53 6.72
C ILE A 40 -10.98 12.20 5.40
N PRO A 41 -11.96 13.01 4.93
CA PRO A 41 -12.58 12.79 3.62
C PRO A 41 -11.58 12.79 2.47
N LEU A 42 -10.60 13.70 2.50
CA LEU A 42 -9.59 13.81 1.45
C LEU A 42 -8.67 12.60 1.42
N GLU A 43 -8.20 12.12 2.57
CA GLU A 43 -7.36 10.92 2.67
C GLU A 43 -8.07 9.68 2.14
N ILE A 44 -9.36 9.53 2.42
CA ILE A 44 -10.16 8.41 1.91
C ILE A 44 -10.27 8.50 0.38
N LEU A 45 -10.68 9.66 -0.15
CA LEU A 45 -10.85 9.86 -1.60
C LEU A 45 -9.55 9.59 -2.38
N VAL A 46 -8.46 10.20 -1.93
CA VAL A 46 -7.18 10.07 -2.61
C VAL A 46 -6.59 8.68 -2.39
N GLY A 47 -6.77 8.08 -1.21
CA GLY A 47 -6.37 6.71 -0.93
C GLY A 47 -7.03 5.71 -1.88
N PHE A 48 -8.33 5.86 -2.15
CA PHE A 48 -9.03 5.02 -3.13
C PHE A 48 -8.53 5.24 -4.55
N LEU A 49 -8.32 6.49 -4.97
CA LEU A 49 -7.79 6.80 -6.30
C LEU A 49 -6.40 6.17 -6.53
N LEU A 50 -5.53 6.24 -5.53
CA LEU A 50 -4.22 5.62 -5.59
C LEU A 50 -4.28 4.12 -5.57
N PHE A 51 -5.18 3.55 -4.76
CA PHE A 51 -5.38 2.11 -4.73
C PHE A 51 -5.78 1.57 -6.11
N LEU A 52 -6.62 2.30 -6.86
CA LEU A 52 -6.96 1.95 -8.25
C LEU A 52 -5.76 2.03 -9.21
N GLY A 53 -4.79 2.91 -8.97
CA GLY A 53 -3.55 2.93 -9.76
C GLY A 53 -2.60 1.79 -9.38
N VAL A 54 -2.47 1.54 -8.09
CA VAL A 54 -1.57 0.53 -7.52
C VAL A 54 -2.00 -0.88 -7.93
N ILE A 55 -3.31 -1.16 -7.98
CA ILE A 55 -3.81 -2.49 -8.38
C ILE A 55 -3.41 -2.87 -9.81
N LEU A 56 -3.25 -1.89 -10.71
CA LEU A 56 -2.79 -2.12 -12.09
C LEU A 56 -1.31 -2.51 -12.14
N ILE A 57 -0.51 -2.05 -11.17
CA ILE A 57 0.93 -2.30 -11.09
C ILE A 57 1.22 -3.64 -10.38
N TRP A 58 0.29 -4.10 -9.53
CA TRP A 58 0.48 -5.30 -8.72
C TRP A 58 0.41 -6.62 -9.49
N GLU A 59 -0.03 -6.63 -10.75
CA GLU A 59 -0.16 -7.85 -11.56
C GLU A 59 1.14 -8.68 -11.59
N ASP A 60 2.26 -8.04 -11.95
CA ASP A 60 3.57 -8.69 -12.05
C ASP A 60 4.06 -9.24 -10.70
N GLN A 61 3.86 -8.45 -9.64
CA GLN A 61 4.27 -8.80 -8.29
C GLN A 61 3.47 -9.99 -7.76
N PHE A 62 2.15 -9.99 -7.99
CA PHE A 62 1.27 -11.07 -7.58
C PHE A 62 1.63 -12.38 -8.27
N THR A 63 1.87 -12.32 -9.58
CA THR A 63 2.27 -13.47 -10.40
C THR A 63 3.59 -14.08 -9.90
N THR A 64 4.58 -13.25 -9.61
CA THR A 64 5.88 -13.69 -9.08
C THR A 64 5.74 -14.39 -7.72
N LEU A 65 4.98 -13.80 -6.80
CA LEU A 65 4.72 -14.37 -5.48
C LEU A 65 3.97 -15.71 -5.56
N PHE A 66 3.01 -15.81 -6.48
CA PHE A 66 2.27 -17.04 -6.72
C PHE A 66 3.19 -18.16 -7.22
N PHE A 67 4.08 -17.89 -8.16
CA PHE A 67 5.05 -18.89 -8.63
C PHE A 67 5.99 -19.36 -7.51
N GLN A 68 6.50 -18.45 -6.69
CA GLN A 68 7.35 -18.80 -5.54
C GLN A 68 6.60 -19.71 -4.55
N LEU A 69 5.32 -19.45 -4.32
CA LEU A 69 4.48 -20.29 -3.46
C LEU A 69 4.35 -21.71 -4.03
N ILE A 70 4.05 -21.85 -5.31
CA ILE A 70 3.90 -23.15 -5.97
C ILE A 70 5.23 -23.93 -5.96
N GLU A 71 6.34 -23.25 -6.23
CA GLU A 71 7.66 -23.86 -6.19
C GLU A 71 8.03 -24.32 -4.77
N TRP A 72 7.71 -23.51 -3.76
CA TRP A 72 7.90 -23.88 -2.36
C TRP A 72 7.09 -25.13 -2.01
N ILE A 73 5.80 -25.18 -2.38
CA ILE A 73 4.94 -26.36 -2.16
C ILE A 73 5.53 -27.60 -2.85
N LYS A 74 5.97 -27.47 -4.11
CA LYS A 74 6.54 -28.58 -4.87
C LYS A 74 7.80 -29.13 -4.20
N ASN A 75 8.70 -28.26 -3.77
CA ASN A 75 9.93 -28.65 -3.09
C ASN A 75 9.64 -29.31 -1.74
N SER A 76 8.67 -28.80 -0.99
CA SER A 76 8.22 -29.43 0.26
C SER A 76 7.63 -30.82 0.02
N MET A 77 6.83 -31.02 -1.03
CA MET A 77 6.32 -32.36 -1.37
C MET A 77 7.46 -33.33 -1.68
N ILE A 78 8.42 -32.94 -2.51
CA ILE A 78 9.55 -33.81 -2.89
C ILE A 78 10.33 -34.28 -1.67
N LEU A 79 10.59 -33.37 -0.71
CA LEU A 79 11.29 -33.70 0.53
C LEU A 79 10.50 -34.65 1.45
N LEU A 80 9.16 -34.67 1.37
CA LEU A 80 8.31 -35.55 2.17
C LEU A 80 8.20 -36.97 1.59
N PHE A 81 8.55 -37.16 0.31
CA PHE A 81 8.53 -38.46 -0.38
C PHE A 81 9.92 -39.11 -0.48
N GLN A 82 10.95 -38.50 0.08
CA GLN A 82 12.31 -39.04 0.22
C GLN A 82 12.54 -39.56 1.63
#